data_AF-A0AA90NZ54-F1
#
_entry.id   AF-A0AA90NZ54-F1
#
_cell.length_a   1.000
_cell.length_b   1.000
_cell.length_c   1.000
_cell.angle_alpha   90.00
_cell.angle_beta   90.00
_cell.angle_gamma   90.00
#
_symmetry.space_group_name_H-M   'P 1'
#
loop_
_entity.id
_entity.type
_entity.pdbx_description
1 polymer ?
#
loop_
_entity_poly.entity_id
_entity_poly.type
_entity_poly.pdbx_seq_one_letter_code
_entity_poly.pdbx_strand_id
1 'polypeptide(L)'
;MISQLPKWVEIGAFSLACVAGCINAIGLLGFEHQSVSHLSGTATLLGTGFLSSSLQKTFHLVGILFSFMGGACIAGFLLHGSTLKLGRHYDTVLFIESIFLCVSSLLLISGSFYGHFLASAACGLQNALATTYNGAIIRTTHVTGIFTDLGIMFGSVFKWQDIDRRKAKLFIFI
;
A
#
# COMPACT_ATOMS: atom_id res chain seq x y z
N MET A 1 6.73 13.64 23.24
CA MET A 1 6.93 12.19 23.37
C MET A 1 5.60 11.61 23.86
N ILE A 2 4.75 11.15 22.94
CA ILE A 2 3.46 10.53 23.31
C ILE A 2 3.80 9.08 23.64
N SER A 3 3.89 8.73 24.92
CA SER A 3 4.54 7.49 25.35
C SER A 3 3.63 6.26 25.37
N GLN A 4 2.30 6.40 25.20
CA GLN A 4 1.39 5.25 25.08
C GLN A 4 0.22 5.59 24.15
N LEU A 5 -0.03 4.72 23.17
CA LEU A 5 -1.24 4.79 22.35
C LEU A 5 -2.43 4.29 23.18
N PRO A 6 -3.65 4.76 22.95
CA PRO A 6 -4.83 4.23 23.63
C PRO A 6 -4.98 2.73 23.34
N LYS A 7 -5.36 1.91 24.33
CA LYS A 7 -5.44 0.43 24.17
C LYS A 7 -6.31 -0.02 22.99
N TRP A 8 -7.38 0.70 22.66
CA TRP A 8 -8.23 0.37 21.50
C TRP A 8 -7.50 0.52 20.16
N VAL A 9 -6.55 1.45 20.08
CA VAL A 9 -5.69 1.66 18.92
C VAL A 9 -4.72 0.51 18.76
N GLU A 10 -4.12 0.05 19.86
CA GLU A 10 -3.15 -1.05 19.84
C GLU A 10 -3.80 -2.33 19.33
N ILE A 11 -5.03 -2.63 19.78
CA ILE A 11 -5.82 -3.77 19.31
C ILE A 11 -6.13 -3.63 17.80
N GLY A 12 -6.51 -2.43 17.36
CA GLY A 12 -6.76 -2.16 15.94
C GLY A 12 -5.51 -2.33 15.08
N ALA A 13 -4.38 -1.78 15.52
CA ALA A 13 -3.09 -1.90 14.84
C ALA A 13 -2.62 -3.36 14.75
N PHE A 14 -2.77 -4.12 15.83
CA PHE A 14 -2.46 -5.56 15.84
C PHE A 14 -3.35 -6.33 14.85
N SER A 15 -4.66 -6.05 14.86
CA SER A 15 -5.61 -6.69 13.94
C SER A 15 -5.27 -6.40 12.48
N LEU A 16 -4.94 -5.13 12.16
CA LEU A 16 -4.51 -4.73 10.82
C LEU A 16 -3.21 -5.42 10.41
N ALA A 17 -2.23 -5.54 11.31
CA ALA A 17 -0.99 -6.27 11.03
C ALA A 17 -1.24 -7.76 10.75
N CYS A 18 -2.14 -8.40 11.50
CA CYS A 18 -2.55 -9.78 11.24
C CYS A 18 -3.25 -9.93 9.88
N VAL A 19 -4.15 -9.02 9.53
CA VAL A 19 -4.84 -9.01 8.22
C VAL A 19 -3.83 -8.82 7.09
N ALA A 20 -2.89 -7.89 7.21
CA ALA A 20 -1.81 -7.70 6.24
C ALA A 20 -0.96 -8.97 6.08
N GLY A 21 -0.65 -9.64 7.19
CA GLY A 21 0.02 -10.95 7.18
C GLY A 21 -0.76 -12.02 6.43
N CYS A 22 -2.08 -12.12 6.65
CA CYS A 22 -2.95 -13.06 5.96
C CYS A 22 -3.04 -12.76 4.46
N ILE A 23 -3.22 -11.50 4.07
CA ILE A 23 -3.25 -11.09 2.65
C ILE A 23 -1.94 -11.44 1.96
N ASN A 24 -0.79 -11.21 2.62
CA ASN A 24 0.50 -11.61 2.08
C ASN A 24 0.66 -13.11 1.96
N ALA A 25 0.21 -13.88 2.95
CA ALA A 25 0.26 -15.34 2.92
C ALA A 25 -0.62 -15.90 1.79
N ILE A 26 -1.84 -15.37 1.62
CA ILE A 26 -2.74 -15.71 0.51
C ILE A 26 -2.12 -15.31 -0.83
N GLY A 27 -1.50 -14.13 -0.91
CA GLY A 27 -0.75 -13.68 -2.09
C GLY A 27 0.35 -14.67 -2.46
N LEU A 28 1.21 -15.00 -1.49
CA LEU A 28 2.37 -15.86 -1.67
C LEU A 28 1.98 -17.30 -2.03
N LEU A 29 0.98 -17.87 -1.34
CA LEU A 29 0.56 -19.26 -1.52
C LEU A 29 -0.39 -19.44 -2.72
N GLY A 30 -1.10 -18.38 -3.12
CA GLY A 30 -2.06 -18.42 -4.22
C GLY A 30 -1.47 -18.07 -5.59
N PHE A 31 -0.49 -17.15 -5.66
CA PHE A 31 -0.14 -16.49 -6.93
C PHE A 31 1.36 -16.45 -7.16
N GLU A 32 1.87 -17.35 -8.02
CA GLU A 32 3.27 -17.40 -8.50
C GLU A 32 4.35 -17.11 -7.43
N HIS A 33 4.13 -17.52 -6.17
CA HIS A 33 5.04 -17.26 -5.06
C HIS A 33 5.35 -15.77 -4.82
N GLN A 34 4.39 -14.86 -5.03
CA GLN A 34 4.56 -13.42 -4.86
C GLN A 34 3.74 -12.87 -3.67
N SER A 35 4.37 -12.09 -2.79
CA SER A 35 3.64 -11.38 -1.72
C SER A 35 3.18 -10.01 -2.19
N VAL A 36 1.87 -9.75 -2.11
CA VAL A 36 1.20 -8.56 -2.69
C VAL A 36 1.67 -7.24 -2.07
N SER A 37 2.08 -7.21 -0.80
CA SER A 37 2.64 -5.99 -0.17
C SER A 37 4.17 -5.92 -0.17
N HIS A 38 4.86 -6.96 -0.64
CA HIS A 38 6.33 -6.98 -0.68
C HIS A 38 6.85 -6.45 -2.02
N LEU A 39 6.64 -5.14 -2.24
CA LEU A 39 7.00 -4.46 -3.48
C LEU A 39 8.50 -4.58 -3.81
N SER A 40 9.36 -4.74 -2.82
CA SER A 40 10.78 -5.06 -3.05
C SER A 40 10.97 -6.35 -3.85
N GLY A 41 10.19 -7.40 -3.56
CA GLY A 41 10.26 -8.66 -4.30
C GLY A 41 9.73 -8.51 -5.73
N THR A 42 8.58 -7.86 -5.88
CA THR A 42 7.99 -7.51 -7.18
C THR A 42 8.96 -6.70 -8.05
N ALA A 43 9.65 -5.71 -7.46
CA ALA A 43 10.65 -4.90 -8.13
C ALA A 43 11.89 -5.71 -8.52
N THR A 44 12.37 -6.60 -7.66
CA THR A 44 13.47 -7.52 -8.00
C THR A 44 13.08 -8.42 -9.17
N LEU A 45 11.90 -9.04 -9.16
CA LEU A 45 11.45 -9.87 -10.29
C LEU A 45 11.29 -9.09 -11.59
N LEU A 46 10.80 -7.85 -11.53
CA LEU A 46 10.76 -6.97 -12.69
C LEU A 46 12.17 -6.69 -13.23
N GLY A 47 13.13 -6.39 -12.35
CA GLY A 47 14.51 -6.11 -12.73
C GLY A 47 15.22 -7.33 -13.32
N THR A 48 15.10 -8.50 -12.69
CA THR A 48 15.73 -9.74 -13.16
C THR A 48 15.04 -10.34 -14.38
N GLY A 49 13.72 -10.15 -14.49
CA GLY A 49 12.90 -10.65 -15.58
C GLY A 49 12.90 -9.74 -16.82
N PHE A 50 13.46 -8.53 -16.75
CA PHE A 50 13.36 -7.56 -17.85
C PHE A 50 13.98 -8.07 -19.17
N LEU A 51 14.97 -8.95 -19.08
CA LEU A 51 15.69 -9.51 -20.23
C LEU A 51 15.18 -10.90 -20.68
N SER A 52 14.39 -11.59 -19.85
CA SER A 52 14.08 -13.03 -20.03
C SER A 52 12.63 -13.42 -19.75
N SER A 53 11.79 -12.51 -19.25
CA SER A 53 10.40 -12.78 -18.91
C SER A 53 9.43 -12.41 -20.04
N SER A 54 8.28 -13.08 -20.08
CA SER A 54 7.18 -12.73 -20.98
C SER A 54 6.68 -11.32 -20.68
N LEU A 55 6.47 -10.50 -21.72
CA LEU A 55 5.90 -9.14 -21.64
C LEU A 55 4.65 -9.09 -20.75
N GLN A 56 3.81 -10.13 -20.78
CA GLN A 56 2.60 -10.21 -19.98
C GLN A 56 2.87 -10.22 -18.48
N LYS A 57 3.92 -10.93 -18.02
CA LYS A 57 4.32 -10.95 -16.61
C LYS A 57 4.85 -9.58 -16.17
N THR A 58 5.66 -8.94 -17.00
CA THR A 58 6.16 -7.59 -16.75
C THR A 58 5.03 -6.57 -16.58
N PHE A 59 4.07 -6.55 -17.50
CA PHE A 59 2.90 -5.66 -17.39
C PHE A 59 2.07 -5.96 -16.15
N HIS A 60 1.93 -7.23 -15.77
CA HIS A 60 1.21 -7.60 -14.56
C HIS A 60 1.89 -7.08 -13.30
N LEU A 61 3.20 -7.28 -13.14
CA LEU A 61 3.97 -6.81 -11.98
C LEU A 61 4.00 -5.28 -11.92
N VAL A 62 4.14 -4.60 -13.05
CA VAL A 62 4.03 -3.12 -13.13
C VAL A 62 2.63 -2.67 -12.69
N GLY A 63 1.58 -3.36 -13.14
CA GLY A 63 0.21 -3.10 -12.70
C GLY A 63 0.02 -3.23 -11.19
N ILE A 64 0.64 -4.24 -10.56
CA ILE A 64 0.64 -4.41 -9.11
C ILE A 64 1.29 -3.20 -8.42
N LEU A 65 2.47 -2.74 -8.89
CA LEU A 65 3.17 -1.57 -8.31
C LEU A 65 2.31 -0.30 -8.39
N PHE A 66 1.74 -0.01 -9.58
CA PHE A 66 0.91 1.19 -9.76
C PHE A 66 -0.40 1.10 -8.99
N SER A 67 -0.99 -0.09 -8.87
CA SER A 67 -2.22 -0.27 -8.11
C SER A 67 -1.99 -0.04 -6.61
N PHE A 68 -0.87 -0.53 -6.07
CA PHE A 68 -0.45 -0.20 -4.70
C PHE A 68 -0.30 1.32 -4.51
N MET A 69 0.43 1.97 -5.42
CA MET A 69 0.63 3.43 -5.35
C MET A 69 -0.69 4.19 -5.45
N GLY A 70 -1.63 3.71 -6.27
CA GLY A 70 -3.00 4.24 -6.36
C GLY A 70 -3.75 4.13 -5.04
N GLY A 71 -3.66 2.99 -4.36
CA GLY A 71 -4.22 2.81 -3.01
C GLY A 71 -3.62 3.79 -1.99
N ALA A 72 -2.30 3.93 -1.98
CA ALA A 72 -1.60 4.89 -1.12
C ALA A 72 -1.98 6.36 -1.45
N CYS A 73 -2.23 6.65 -2.72
CA CYS A 73 -2.71 7.97 -3.18
C CYS A 73 -4.12 8.28 -2.65
N ILE A 74 -5.04 7.30 -2.69
CA ILE A 74 -6.39 7.44 -2.10
C ILE A 74 -6.28 7.76 -0.60
N ALA A 75 -5.44 7.02 0.13
CA ALA A 75 -5.21 7.30 1.55
C ALA A 75 -4.60 8.69 1.78
N GLY A 76 -3.61 9.13 0.99
CA GLY A 76 -3.07 10.49 1.05
C GLY A 76 -4.12 11.57 0.76
N PHE A 77 -5.05 11.30 -0.15
CA PHE A 77 -6.18 12.17 -0.46
C PHE A 77 -7.29 12.15 0.62
N LEU A 78 -7.44 11.10 1.42
CA LEU A 78 -8.48 11.09 2.46
C LEU A 78 -7.94 11.59 3.80
N LEU A 79 -6.74 11.15 4.18
CA LEU A 79 -6.13 11.47 5.47
C LEU A 79 -5.58 12.90 5.49
N HIS A 80 -5.89 13.66 6.54
CA HIS A 80 -5.47 15.05 6.68
C HIS A 80 -4.35 15.20 7.71
N GLY A 81 -3.20 15.77 7.32
CA GLY A 81 -2.12 16.15 8.24
C GLY A 81 -1.32 14.99 8.84
N SER A 82 -0.17 15.30 9.41
CA SER A 82 0.82 14.34 9.96
C SER A 82 0.59 13.91 11.41
N THR A 83 -0.56 14.28 12.00
CA THR A 83 -0.86 14.04 13.42
C THR A 83 -2.25 13.45 13.61
N LEU A 84 -2.38 12.52 14.55
CA LEU A 84 -3.64 11.86 14.88
C LEU A 84 -4.64 12.87 15.47
N LYS A 85 -5.77 13.06 14.79
CA LYS A 85 -6.98 13.67 15.36
C LYS A 85 -8.18 12.80 14.96
N LEU A 86 -9.02 12.44 15.93
CA LEU A 86 -10.32 11.80 15.68
C LEU A 86 -11.11 12.67 14.68
N GLY A 87 -11.74 12.05 13.66
CA GLY A 87 -12.53 12.75 12.64
C GLY A 87 -11.85 12.99 11.28
N ARG A 88 -10.68 12.36 11.01
CA ARG A 88 -9.91 12.54 9.75
C ARG A 88 -10.07 11.39 8.74
N HIS A 89 -11.29 10.87 8.56
CA HIS A 89 -11.63 9.86 7.55
C HIS A 89 -10.88 8.51 7.65
N TYR A 90 -10.29 8.18 8.80
CA TYR A 90 -9.63 6.88 9.01
C TYR A 90 -10.61 5.71 8.82
N ASP A 91 -11.84 5.89 9.28
CA ASP A 91 -12.99 4.99 9.08
C ASP A 91 -13.34 4.84 7.60
N THR A 92 -13.35 5.95 6.85
CA THR A 92 -13.59 5.93 5.39
C THR A 92 -12.52 5.13 4.65
N VAL A 93 -11.26 5.31 5.05
CA VAL A 93 -10.12 4.59 4.47
C VAL A 93 -10.26 3.08 4.74
N LEU A 94 -10.51 2.67 5.98
CA LEU A 94 -10.73 1.26 6.34
C LEU A 94 -11.94 0.65 5.61
N PHE A 95 -13.00 1.43 5.40
CA PHE A 95 -14.16 0.98 4.64
C PHE A 95 -13.81 0.72 3.16
N ILE A 96 -13.06 1.62 2.52
CA ILE A 96 -12.60 1.42 1.14
C ILE A 96 -11.67 0.21 1.04
N GLU A 97 -10.76 0.03 2.01
CA GLU A 97 -9.91 -1.16 2.11
C GLU A 97 -10.73 -2.46 2.10
N SER A 98 -11.77 -2.52 2.94
CA SER A 98 -12.64 -3.68 3.05
C SER A 98 -13.38 -3.99 1.73
N ILE A 99 -13.84 -2.95 1.02
CA ILE A 99 -14.47 -3.10 -0.30
C ILE A 99 -13.47 -3.68 -1.30
N PHE A 100 -12.25 -3.13 -1.35
CA PHE A 100 -11.22 -3.60 -2.27
C PHE A 100 -10.86 -5.06 -2.02
N LEU A 101 -10.72 -5.48 -0.75
CA LEU A 101 -10.45 -6.87 -0.40
C LEU A 101 -11.62 -7.81 -0.73
N CYS A 102 -12.86 -7.37 -0.50
CA CYS A 102 -14.04 -8.16 -0.82
C CYS A 102 -14.18 -8.36 -2.34
N VAL A 103 -14.08 -7.29 -3.12
CA VAL A 103 -14.14 -7.37 -4.60
C VAL A 103 -12.94 -8.14 -5.14
N SER A 104 -11.75 -7.94 -4.57
CA SER A 104 -10.57 -8.74 -4.91
C SER A 104 -10.85 -10.23 -4.72
N SER A 105 -11.35 -10.64 -3.55
CA SER A 105 -11.69 -12.04 -3.27
C SER A 105 -12.65 -12.64 -4.31
N LEU A 106 -13.73 -11.92 -4.66
CA LEU A 106 -14.68 -12.36 -5.69
C LEU A 106 -14.03 -12.51 -7.08
N LEU A 107 -13.17 -11.57 -7.47
CA LEU A 107 -12.43 -11.64 -8.73
C LEU A 107 -11.44 -12.80 -8.75
N LEU A 108 -10.77 -13.07 -7.64
CA LEU A 108 -9.81 -14.17 -7.54
C LEU A 108 -10.51 -15.53 -7.57
N ILE A 109 -11.65 -15.68 -6.90
CA ILE A 109 -12.46 -16.91 -6.96
C ILE A 109 -12.97 -17.17 -8.39
N SER A 110 -13.26 -16.12 -9.15
CA SER A 110 -13.66 -16.23 -10.57
C SER A 110 -12.47 -16.40 -11.54
N GLY A 111 -11.24 -16.51 -11.04
CA GLY A 111 -10.03 -16.71 -11.85
C GLY A 111 -9.52 -15.44 -12.55
N SER A 112 -10.02 -14.27 -12.17
CA SER A 112 -9.66 -12.98 -12.78
C SER A 112 -8.44 -12.36 -12.12
N PHE A 113 -7.38 -12.12 -12.91
CA PHE A 113 -6.14 -11.51 -12.42
C PHE A 113 -6.32 -10.05 -11.94
N TYR A 114 -7.43 -9.39 -12.28
CA TYR A 114 -7.75 -8.05 -11.78
C TYR A 114 -7.90 -8.02 -10.25
N GLY A 115 -8.22 -9.16 -9.63
CA GLY A 115 -8.23 -9.29 -8.17
C GLY A 115 -6.87 -8.95 -7.54
N HIS A 116 -5.75 -9.20 -8.23
CA HIS A 116 -4.41 -8.87 -7.73
C HIS A 116 -4.21 -7.37 -7.60
N PHE A 117 -4.71 -6.60 -8.55
CA PHE A 117 -4.60 -5.15 -8.51
C PHE A 117 -5.41 -4.59 -7.34
N LEU A 118 -6.66 -5.02 -7.16
CA LEU A 118 -7.45 -4.56 -6.02
C LEU A 118 -6.86 -4.94 -4.66
N ALA A 119 -6.30 -6.16 -4.51
CA ALA A 119 -5.57 -6.54 -3.30
C ALA A 119 -4.34 -5.64 -3.08
N SER A 120 -3.60 -5.34 -4.15
CA SER A 120 -2.44 -4.45 -4.11
C SER A 120 -2.82 -3.03 -3.69
N ALA A 121 -3.90 -2.48 -4.26
CA ALA A 121 -4.45 -1.19 -3.87
C ALA A 121 -4.90 -1.16 -2.40
N ALA A 122 -5.56 -2.22 -1.91
CA ALA A 122 -5.94 -2.33 -0.50
C ALA A 122 -4.70 -2.29 0.41
N CYS A 123 -3.67 -3.08 0.09
CA CYS A 123 -2.40 -3.08 0.81
C CYS A 123 -1.72 -1.70 0.80
N GLY A 124 -1.72 -1.00 -0.34
CA GLY A 124 -1.14 0.34 -0.46
C GLY A 124 -1.88 1.38 0.39
N LEU A 125 -3.20 1.30 0.40
CA LEU A 125 -4.07 2.13 1.22
C LEU A 125 -3.83 1.88 2.72
N GLN A 126 -3.75 0.61 3.15
CA GLN A 126 -3.48 0.22 4.53
C GLN A 126 -2.09 0.68 5.01
N ASN A 127 -1.07 0.52 4.16
CA ASN A 127 0.29 0.95 4.44
C ASN A 127 0.42 2.48 4.55
N ALA A 128 -0.31 3.21 3.71
CA ALA A 128 -0.39 4.66 3.82
C ALA A 128 -1.12 5.10 5.09
N LEU A 129 -2.23 4.44 5.45
CA LEU A 129 -2.94 4.68 6.70
C LEU A 129 -2.04 4.50 7.93
N ALA A 130 -1.33 3.37 8.01
CA ALA A 130 -0.40 3.09 9.12
C ALA A 130 0.75 4.11 9.17
N THR A 131 1.24 4.54 8.01
CA THR A 131 2.29 5.55 7.87
C THR A 131 1.84 6.93 8.38
N THR A 132 0.65 7.38 7.99
CA THR A 132 0.09 8.66 8.44
C THR A 132 -0.32 8.63 9.92
N TYR A 133 -0.66 7.46 10.45
CA TYR A 133 -1.10 7.28 11.84
C TYR A 133 -0.03 7.62 12.89
N ASN A 134 1.24 7.28 12.67
CA ASN A 134 2.26 7.38 13.72
C ASN A 134 3.62 7.92 13.26
N GLY A 135 3.71 8.51 12.06
CA GLY A 135 5.00 8.87 11.46
C GLY A 135 5.98 7.70 11.50
N ALA A 136 5.47 6.49 11.22
CA ALA A 136 5.97 5.22 11.75
C ALA A 136 7.51 5.11 11.79
N ILE A 137 8.03 4.96 13.02
CA ILE A 137 9.45 4.85 13.39
C ILE A 137 10.08 3.52 12.93
N ILE A 138 9.29 2.53 12.49
CA ILE A 138 9.81 1.22 12.06
C ILE A 138 9.21 0.87 10.69
N ARG A 139 10.05 0.89 9.65
CA ARG A 139 9.78 0.28 8.33
C ARG A 139 10.98 -0.59 7.96
N THR A 140 10.79 -1.88 7.74
CA THR A 140 11.87 -2.83 7.40
C THR A 140 12.10 -2.98 5.89
N THR A 141 11.28 -2.35 5.04
CA THR A 141 11.35 -2.45 3.57
C THR A 141 11.48 -1.08 2.90
N HIS A 142 12.62 -0.81 2.26
CA HIS A 142 12.95 0.51 1.68
C HIS A 142 12.10 0.86 0.44
N VAL A 143 11.90 -0.09 -0.48
CA VAL A 143 11.15 0.15 -1.73
C VAL A 143 9.65 0.33 -1.48
N THR A 144 9.04 -0.53 -0.66
CA THR A 144 7.63 -0.38 -0.27
C THR A 144 7.39 0.98 0.41
N GLY A 145 8.34 1.44 1.23
CA GLY A 145 8.30 2.76 1.85
C GLY A 145 8.31 3.90 0.82
N ILE A 146 9.16 3.84 -0.20
CA ILE A 146 9.23 4.83 -1.28
C ILE A 146 7.89 4.92 -2.04
N PHE A 147 7.33 3.79 -2.48
CA PHE A 147 6.04 3.77 -3.19
C PHE A 147 4.88 4.27 -2.34
N THR A 148 4.88 3.95 -1.04
CA THR A 148 3.87 4.44 -0.09
C THR A 148 3.98 5.96 0.08
N ASP A 149 5.19 6.47 0.34
CA ASP A 149 5.42 7.91 0.50
C ASP A 149 5.12 8.67 -0.81
N LEU A 150 5.51 8.16 -1.98
CA LEU A 150 5.16 8.73 -3.29
C LEU A 150 3.65 8.78 -3.49
N GLY A 151 2.93 7.69 -3.20
CA GLY A 151 1.48 7.66 -3.26
C GLY A 151 0.84 8.74 -2.38
N ILE A 152 1.26 8.83 -1.11
CA ILE A 152 0.79 9.88 -0.19
C ILE A 152 1.07 11.28 -0.75
N MET A 153 2.27 11.52 -1.29
CA MET A 153 2.66 12.81 -1.87
C MET A 153 1.77 13.16 -3.07
N PHE A 154 1.53 12.24 -3.99
CA PHE A 154 0.60 12.45 -5.11
C PHE A 154 -0.82 12.72 -4.63
N GLY A 155 -1.31 11.97 -3.64
CA GLY A 155 -2.63 12.19 -3.03
C GLY A 155 -2.80 13.59 -2.43
N SER A 156 -1.72 14.13 -1.86
CA SER A 156 -1.71 15.47 -1.25
C SER A 156 -1.78 16.61 -2.29
N VAL A 157 -1.31 16.38 -3.52
CA VAL A 157 -1.42 17.35 -4.63
C VAL A 157 -2.86 17.65 -4.98
N PHE A 158 -3.72 16.62 -4.98
CA PHE A 158 -5.14 16.78 -5.24
C PHE A 158 -5.85 17.63 -4.18
N LYS A 159 -5.17 17.94 -3.06
CA LYS A 159 -5.62 18.86 -2.01
C LYS A 159 -4.97 20.24 -2.09
N TRP A 160 -4.24 20.55 -3.16
CA TRP A 160 -3.48 21.80 -3.31
C TRP A 160 -2.40 22.00 -2.23
N GLN A 161 -1.86 20.91 -1.68
CA GLN A 161 -0.72 20.99 -0.75
C GLN A 161 0.61 20.98 -1.50
N ASP A 162 1.57 21.75 -0.98
CA ASP A 162 2.92 21.79 -1.54
C ASP A 162 3.65 20.46 -1.32
N ILE A 163 4.16 19.90 -2.40
CA ILE A 163 5.02 18.71 -2.36
C ILE A 163 6.45 19.14 -2.05
N ASP A 164 7.14 18.41 -1.17
CA ASP A 164 8.59 18.48 -1.08
C ASP A 164 9.23 17.96 -2.39
N ARG A 165 9.56 18.90 -3.28
CA ARG A 165 10.16 18.62 -4.59
C ARG A 165 11.52 17.94 -4.49
N ARG A 166 12.28 18.14 -3.41
CA ARG A 166 13.57 17.46 -3.22
C ARG A 166 13.34 16.00 -2.89
N LYS A 167 12.42 15.72 -1.95
CA LYS A 167 12.02 14.36 -1.58
C LYS A 167 11.46 13.60 -2.79
N ALA A 168 10.60 14.23 -3.60
CA ALA A 168 10.03 13.63 -4.80
C ALA A 168 11.11 13.26 -5.83
N LYS A 169 12.04 14.18 -6.12
CA LYS A 169 13.15 13.92 -7.06
C LYS A 169 14.05 12.79 -6.58
N LEU A 170 14.36 12.75 -5.29
CA LEU A 170 15.17 11.69 -4.70
C LEU A 170 14.49 10.32 -4.88
N PHE A 171 13.19 10.23 -4.63
CA PHE A 171 12.42 8.99 -4.76
C PHE A 171 12.23 8.51 -6.19
N ILE A 172 12.22 9.40 -7.18
CA ILE A 172 12.16 9.02 -8.60
C ILE A 172 13.53 8.52 -9.09
N PHE A 173 14.61 8.96 -8.46
CA PHE A 173 15.98 8.62 -8.88
C PHE A 173 16.49 7.31 -8.26
N ILE A 174 15.98 6.93 -7.09
CA ILE A 174 16.29 5.65 -6.40
C ILE A 174 15.42 4.53 -6.97
#